data_AF-A0A4Q0ALA2-F1
#
_entry.id   AF-A0A4Q0ALA2-F1
#
_cell.length_a   1.000
_cell.length_b   1.000
_cell.length_c   1.000
_cell.angle_alpha   90.00
_cell.angle_beta   90.00
_cell.angle_gamma   90.00
#
_symmetry.space_group_name_H-M   'P 1'
#
loop_
_entity.id
_entity.type
_entity.pdbx_description
1 polymer ?
#
loop_
_entity_poly.entity_id
_entity_poly.type
_entity_poly.pdbx_seq_one_letter_code
_entity_poly.pdbx_strand_id
1 'polypeptide(L)' 'MSGTKAGGQKAALTNKLRHGKDFYARIGAAGGKRGHTGGFYANRELARTAGAKGGRISRRRSVVSRQTSIKVISL' A
#
# COMPACT_ATOMS: atom_id res chain seq x y z
N MET A 1 -9.54 -20.75 15.78
CA MET A 1 -8.88 -21.87 15.09
C MET A 1 -7.84 -21.31 14.13
N SER A 2 -6.68 -21.94 14.01
CA SER A 2 -5.66 -21.58 13.01
C SER A 2 -6.23 -21.75 11.59
N GLY A 3 -5.71 -20.98 10.63
CA GLY A 3 -6.14 -21.05 9.22
C GLY A 3 -7.50 -20.41 8.90
N THR A 4 -8.30 -19.99 9.88
CA THR A 4 -9.58 -19.31 9.63
C THR A 4 -9.45 -17.79 9.64
N LYS A 5 -10.39 -17.09 8.97
CA LYS A 5 -10.45 -15.61 8.97
C LYS A 5 -10.48 -15.05 10.39
N ALA A 6 -11.33 -15.60 11.25
CA ALA A 6 -11.45 -15.20 12.65
C ALA A 6 -10.14 -15.43 13.43
N GLY A 7 -9.45 -16.55 13.18
CA GLY A 7 -8.13 -16.82 13.75
C GLY A 7 -7.08 -15.78 13.33
N GLY A 8 -7.04 -15.44 12.04
CA GLY A 8 -6.13 -14.43 11.50
C GLY A 8 -6.36 -13.04 12.10
N GLN A 9 -7.62 -12.64 12.30
CA GLN A 9 -7.96 -11.36 12.96
C GLN A 9 -7.46 -11.31 14.41
N LYS A 10 -7.67 -12.39 15.18
CA LYS A 10 -7.16 -12.48 16.56
C LYS A 10 -5.64 -12.42 16.60
N ALA A 11 -4.95 -13.12 15.70
CA ALA A 11 -3.49 -13.07 15.60
C ALA A 11 -2.99 -11.66 15.24
N ALA A 12 -3.63 -10.99 14.29
CA ALA A 12 -3.28 -9.63 13.91
C ALA A 12 -3.45 -8.63 15.06
N LEU A 13 -4.50 -8.78 15.87
CA LEU A 13 -4.72 -7.97 17.07
C LEU A 13 -3.58 -8.20 18.08
N THR A 14 -3.29 -9.45 18.42
CA THR A 14 -2.22 -9.82 19.35
C THR A 14 -0.86 -9.27 18.89
N ASN A 15 -0.54 -9.39 17.59
CA ASN A 15 0.72 -8.89 17.04
C ASN A 15 0.83 -7.35 17.13
N LYS A 16 -0.26 -6.63 16.86
CA LYS A 16 -0.28 -5.16 17.00
C LYS A 16 -0.17 -4.72 18.46
N LEU A 17 -0.76 -5.45 19.41
CA LEU A 17 -0.63 -5.17 20.83
C LEU A 17 0.79 -5.41 21.34
N ARG A 18 1.43 -6.50 20.91
CA ARG A 18 2.78 -6.88 21.35
C ARG A 18 3.89 -6.04 20.70
N HIS A 19 3.74 -5.69 19.43
CA HIS A 19 4.81 -5.08 18.63
C HIS A 19 4.50 -3.67 18.16
N GLY A 20 3.35 -3.12 18.52
CA GLY A 20 2.91 -1.77 18.12
C GLY A 20 2.06 -1.75 16.86
N LYS A 21 1.33 -0.63 16.69
CA LYS A 21 0.40 -0.40 15.58
C LYS A 21 1.06 -0.46 14.20
N ASP A 22 2.35 -0.20 14.13
CA ASP A 22 3.17 -0.11 12.93
C ASP A 22 3.86 -1.43 12.55
N PHE A 23 3.68 -2.49 13.34
CA PHE A 23 4.36 -3.78 13.18
C PHE A 23 4.36 -4.30 11.73
N TYR A 24 3.18 -4.41 11.10
CA TYR A 24 3.05 -4.89 9.74
C TYR A 24 3.69 -3.97 8.69
N ALA A 25 3.66 -2.66 8.93
CA ALA A 25 4.31 -1.69 8.04
C ALA A 25 5.84 -1.84 8.09
N ARG A 26 6.40 -1.98 9.30
CA ARG A 26 7.84 -2.16 9.50
C ARG A 26 8.37 -3.45 8.87
N ILE A 27 7.73 -4.60 9.14
CA ILE A 27 8.18 -5.88 8.58
C ILE A 27 7.99 -5.95 7.06
N GLY A 28 6.91 -5.37 6.52
CA GLY A 28 6.67 -5.30 5.08
C GLY A 28 7.72 -4.44 4.37
N ALA A 29 8.08 -3.29 4.95
CA ALA A 29 9.14 -2.43 4.41
C ALA A 29 10.52 -3.12 4.46
N ALA A 30 10.84 -3.79 5.56
CA ALA A 30 12.09 -4.53 5.70
C ALA A 30 12.18 -5.70 4.69
N GLY A 31 11.09 -6.44 4.49
CA GLY A 31 11.00 -7.49 3.47
C GLY A 31 11.13 -6.95 2.05
N GLY A 32 10.44 -5.86 1.73
CA GLY A 32 10.52 -5.21 0.42
C GLY A 32 11.92 -4.70 0.09
N LYS A 33 12.64 -4.13 1.06
CA LYS A 33 14.04 -3.68 0.87
C LYS A 33 15.00 -4.84 0.58
N ARG A 34 14.75 -6.02 1.18
CA ARG A 34 15.57 -7.23 0.97
C ARG A 34 15.19 -7.98 -0.31
N GLY A 35 13.94 -7.84 -0.78
CA GLY A 35 13.46 -8.50 -1.99
C GLY A 35 14.02 -7.84 -3.25
N HIS A 36 15.07 -8.43 -3.82
CA HIS A 36 15.74 -7.93 -5.02
C HIS A 36 15.74 -8.93 -6.20
N THR A 37 14.96 -10.01 -6.14
CA THR A 37 15.00 -11.08 -7.17
C THR A 37 13.68 -11.33 -7.89
N GLY A 38 12.58 -10.65 -7.54
CA GLY A 38 11.25 -10.97 -8.08
C GLY A 38 10.36 -9.77 -8.39
N GLY A 39 9.19 -10.05 -8.99
CA GLY A 39 8.12 -9.09 -9.24
C GLY A 39 8.55 -7.85 -10.03
N PHE A 40 8.18 -6.67 -9.53
CA PHE A 40 8.50 -5.38 -10.13
C PHE A 40 9.96 -4.95 -10.01
N TYR A 41 10.76 -5.62 -9.17
CA TYR A 41 12.20 -5.38 -9.11
C TYR A 41 12.92 -6.01 -10.31
N ALA A 42 12.58 -7.27 -10.61
CA ALA A 42 13.21 -8.03 -11.70
C ALA A 42 12.82 -7.52 -13.10
N ASN A 43 11.66 -6.85 -13.23
CA ASN A 43 11.18 -6.33 -14.51
C ASN A 43 10.63 -4.90 -14.37
N ARG A 44 11.44 -3.91 -14.78
CA ARG A 44 11.08 -2.48 -14.74
C ARG A 44 9.91 -2.13 -15.66
N GLU A 45 9.79 -2.77 -16.82
CA GLU A 45 8.70 -2.52 -17.76
C GLU A 45 7.35 -3.00 -17.20
N LEU A 46 7.35 -4.15 -16.53
CA LEU A 46 6.18 -4.64 -15.80
C LEU A 46 5.76 -3.65 -14.69
N ALA A 47 6.72 -3.08 -13.97
CA ALA A 47 6.45 -2.08 -12.93
C ALA A 47 5.82 -0.81 -13.50
N ARG A 48 6.38 -0.33 -14.62
CA ARG A 48 5.90 0.86 -15.31
C ARG A 48 4.48 0.68 -15.84
N THR A 49 4.21 -0.42 -16.54
CA THR A 49 2.90 -0.73 -17.14
C THR A 49 1.82 -0.93 -16.08
N ALA A 50 2.11 -1.69 -15.01
CA ALA A 50 1.18 -1.88 -13.90
C ALA A 50 0.88 -0.58 -13.15
N GLY A 51 1.90 0.24 -12.89
CA GLY A 51 1.75 1.56 -12.26
C GLY A 51 0.88 2.50 -13.09
N ALA A 52 1.12 2.58 -14.41
CA ALA A 52 0.34 3.40 -15.32
C ALA A 52 -1.14 2.95 -15.36
N LYS A 53 -1.39 1.64 -15.44
CA LYS A 53 -2.75 1.08 -15.42
C LYS A 53 -3.47 1.43 -14.11
N GLY A 54 -2.81 1.24 -12.96
CA GLY A 54 -3.36 1.56 -11.65
C GLY A 54 -3.66 3.05 -11.48
N GLY A 55 -2.78 3.92 -11.99
CA GLY A 55 -3.00 5.37 -12.01
C GLY A 55 -4.21 5.75 -12.84
N ARG A 56 -4.36 5.19 -14.05
CA ARG A 56 -5.48 5.47 -14.96
C ARG A 56 -6.83 5.02 -14.40
N ILE A 57 -6.88 3.87 -13.72
CA ILE A 57 -8.13 3.30 -13.15
C ILE A 57 -8.46 3.93 -11.78
N SER A 58 -7.52 4.64 -11.16
CA SER A 58 -7.71 5.19 -9.81
C SER A 58 -8.92 6.11 -9.71
N ARG A 59 -9.86 5.76 -8.83
CA ARG A 59 -10.99 6.64 -8.43
C ARG A 59 -10.58 7.71 -7.41
N ARG A 60 -9.34 7.71 -6.92
CA ARG A 60 -8.83 8.75 -6.01
C ARG A 60 -8.62 10.04 -6.81
N ARG A 61 -9.20 11.15 -6.34
CA ARG A 61 -8.95 12.49 -6.91
C ARG A 61 -7.46 12.79 -6.88
N SER A 62 -6.90 13.23 -8.00
CA SER A 62 -5.51 13.67 -8.04
C SER A 62 -5.32 14.87 -7.11
N VAL A 63 -4.14 14.98 -6.50
CA VAL A 63 -3.80 16.14 -5.66
C VAL A 63 -3.91 17.44 -6.47
N VAL A 64 -3.54 17.37 -7.75
CA VAL A 64 -3.66 18.47 -8.71
C VAL A 64 -5.11 18.92 -8.86
N SER A 65 -6.07 18.00 -9.04
CA SER A 65 -7.48 18.41 -9.19
C SER A 65 -8.07 18.99 -7.90
N ARG A 66 -7.57 18.59 -6.73
CA ARG A 66 -7.93 19.19 -5.44
C ARG A 66 -7.39 20.62 -5.30
N GLN A 67 -6.14 20.87 -5.70
CA GLN A 67 -5.55 22.21 -5.61
C GLN A 67 -6.27 23.21 -6.52
N THR A 68 -6.62 22.79 -7.75
CA THR A 68 -7.36 23.64 -8.70
C THR A 68 -8.76 23.97 -8.20
N SER A 69 -9.46 23.00 -7.62
CA SER A 69 -10.82 23.24 -7.08
C SER A 69 -10.81 24.15 -5.86
N ILE A 70 -9.83 24.05 -4.96
CA ILE A 70 -9.67 24.98 -3.83
C ILE A 70 -9.44 26.42 -4.33
N LYS A 71 -8.60 26.60 -5.36
CA LYS A 71 -8.32 27.92 -5.94
C LYS A 71 -9.52 28.56 -6.64
N VAL A 72 -10.37 27.76 -7.29
CA VAL A 72 -11.57 28.27 -7.99
C VAL A 72 -12.68 28.66 -7.01
N ILE A 73 -12.78 28.00 -5.85
CA ILE A 73 -13.80 28.30 -4.83
C ILE A 73 -13.44 29.53 -3.97
N SER A 74 -12.18 29.98 -4.02
CA SER A 74 -11.67 31.10 -3.21
C SER A 74 -11.51 32.42 -3.98
N LEU A 75 -12.06 32.51 -5.20
CA LEU A 75 -12.20 33.71 -6.03
C LEU A 75 -13.68 34.12 -6.09
#